data_AF-A0A0N8T7T9-F1
#
_entry.id   AF-A0A0N8T7T9-F1
#
_cell.length_a   1.000
_cell.length_b   1.000
_cell.length_c   1.000
_cell.angle_alpha   90.00
_cell.angle_beta   90.00
_cell.angle_gamma   90.00
#
_symmetry.space_group_name_H-M   'P 1'
#
loop_
_entity.id
_entity.type
_entity.pdbx_description
1 polymer ?
#
loop_
_entity_poly.entity_id
_entity_poly.type
_entity_poly.pdbx_seq_one_letter_code
_entity_poly.pdbx_strand_id
1 'polypeptide(L)'
;MNTSDPVNASGHYSDKWKERFAFFEAHGGPSAPGFRPALKQLPFLKKVKINFNFFAFFFGPVYLFIMGLWKKNLCIIAIMIVVSVALNIVMDMFEFRYAKEASSALGFAFNSLYGQLTNYAYYLKEVKGEQGWNPFEGLRW
;
A
#
# COMPACT_ATOMS: atom_id res chain seq x y z
N MET A 1 15.78 -28.65 -17.29
CA MET A 1 14.32 -28.63 -17.03
C MET A 1 13.94 -27.19 -16.79
N ASN A 2 13.12 -26.63 -17.66
CA ASN A 2 12.81 -25.19 -17.71
C ASN A 2 11.66 -24.91 -16.73
N THR A 3 11.93 -24.23 -15.62
CA THR A 3 10.90 -23.84 -14.64
C THR A 3 10.53 -22.39 -14.87
N SER A 4 9.71 -22.13 -15.88
CA SER A 4 9.19 -20.79 -16.15
C SER A 4 7.74 -20.87 -16.61
N ASP A 5 6.90 -21.50 -15.79
CA ASP A 5 5.47 -21.30 -15.84
C ASP A 5 5.07 -20.50 -14.59
N PRO A 6 4.57 -19.26 -14.72
CA PRO A 6 4.04 -18.54 -13.58
C PRO A 6 2.79 -19.29 -13.11
N VAL A 7 2.88 -19.84 -11.90
CA VAL A 7 1.84 -20.61 -11.24
C VAL A 7 0.55 -19.77 -11.15
N ASN A 8 -0.50 -20.20 -11.86
CA ASN A 8 -1.91 -19.93 -11.58
C ASN A 8 -2.41 -18.47 -11.49
N ALA A 9 -2.38 -17.69 -12.58
CA ALA A 9 -2.87 -16.30 -12.53
C ALA A 9 -4.25 -16.00 -13.19
N SER A 10 -4.87 -16.89 -13.97
CA SER A 10 -6.01 -16.49 -14.81
C SER A 10 -7.42 -16.76 -14.23
N GLY A 11 -7.58 -17.69 -13.27
CA GLY A 11 -8.90 -18.14 -12.81
C GLY A 11 -9.47 -17.51 -11.53
N HIS A 12 -8.65 -17.01 -10.60
CA HIS A 12 -9.07 -16.87 -9.19
C HIS A 12 -9.32 -15.43 -8.68
N TYR A 13 -8.96 -14.40 -9.47
CA TYR A 13 -9.07 -13.00 -9.05
C TYR A 13 -10.25 -12.27 -9.70
N SER A 14 -10.86 -11.36 -8.95
CA SER A 14 -11.88 -10.46 -9.50
C SER A 14 -11.29 -9.55 -10.59
N ASP A 15 -12.13 -9.08 -11.51
CA ASP A 15 -11.70 -8.20 -12.60
C ASP A 15 -10.99 -6.95 -12.11
N LYS A 16 -11.38 -6.44 -10.93
CA LYS A 16 -10.72 -5.32 -10.27
C LYS A 16 -9.25 -5.61 -9.94
N TRP A 17 -8.95 -6.81 -9.44
CA TRP A 17 -7.58 -7.22 -9.13
C TRP A 17 -6.78 -7.52 -10.39
N LYS A 18 -7.39 -8.21 -11.36
CA LYS A 18 -6.78 -8.46 -12.68
C LYS A 18 -6.36 -7.16 -13.36
N GLU A 19 -7.22 -6.13 -13.36
CA GLU A 19 -6.90 -4.82 -13.95
C GLU A 19 -5.71 -4.14 -13.25
N ARG A 20 -5.65 -4.20 -11.91
CA ARG A 20 -4.53 -3.66 -11.14
C ARG A 20 -3.22 -4.37 -11.47
N PHE A 21 -3.24 -5.70 -11.46
CA PHE A 21 -2.06 -6.52 -11.72
C PHE A 21 -1.55 -6.32 -13.14
N ALA A 22 -2.44 -6.31 -14.14
CA ALA A 22 -2.07 -6.04 -15.52
C ALA A 22 -1.40 -4.67 -15.69
N PHE A 23 -1.89 -3.64 -14.99
CA PHE A 23 -1.28 -2.31 -15.02
C PHE A 23 0.15 -2.32 -14.45
N PHE A 24 0.36 -2.96 -13.29
CA PHE A 24 1.68 -3.05 -12.67
C PHE A 24 2.66 -3.92 -13.47
N GLU A 25 2.18 -4.99 -14.11
CA GLU A 25 2.98 -5.84 -14.98
C GLU A 25 3.47 -5.06 -16.21
N ALA A 26 2.59 -4.27 -16.82
CA ALA A 26 2.91 -3.51 -18.02
C ALA A 26 3.78 -2.26 -17.76
N HIS A 27 3.66 -1.63 -16.60
CA HIS A 27 4.25 -0.30 -16.34
C HIS A 27 5.17 -0.23 -15.11
N GLY A 28 5.32 -1.34 -14.38
CA GLY A 28 6.08 -1.43 -13.14
C GLY A 28 5.34 -0.87 -11.92
N GLY A 29 6.04 -0.84 -10.78
CA GLY A 29 5.54 -0.23 -9.55
C GLY A 29 5.55 1.29 -9.55
N PRO A 30 5.00 1.94 -8.52
CA PRO A 30 4.94 3.41 -8.44
C PRO A 30 6.29 4.16 -8.59
N SER A 31 7.41 3.50 -8.31
CA SER A 31 8.77 4.03 -8.53
C SER A 31 9.30 3.88 -9.96
N ALA A 32 8.68 3.02 -10.77
CA ALA A 32 9.12 2.77 -12.14
C ALA A 32 8.93 4.01 -13.04
N PRO A 33 9.84 4.28 -13.98
CA PRO A 33 9.73 5.42 -14.89
C PRO A 33 8.43 5.41 -15.72
N GLY A 34 7.95 4.23 -16.11
CA GLY A 34 6.75 4.04 -16.92
C GLY A 34 5.43 4.24 -16.17
N PHE A 35 5.44 4.17 -14.84
CA PHE A 35 4.22 4.18 -14.03
C PHE A 35 3.45 5.50 -14.12
N ARG A 36 4.12 6.62 -13.81
CA ARG A 36 3.45 7.94 -13.77
C ARG A 36 2.93 8.38 -15.15
N PRO A 37 3.68 8.23 -16.26
CA PRO A 37 3.17 8.53 -17.60
C PRO A 37 1.92 7.71 -17.96
N ALA A 38 1.95 6.38 -17.75
CA ALA A 38 0.82 5.51 -18.05
C ALA A 38 -0.41 5.84 -17.19
N LEU A 39 -0.18 6.08 -15.89
CA LEU A 39 -1.25 6.44 -14.96
C LEU A 39 -1.93 7.75 -15.36
N LYS A 40 -1.18 8.73 -15.86
CA LYS A 40 -1.74 10.03 -16.29
C LYS A 40 -2.73 9.91 -17.45
N GLN A 41 -2.55 8.92 -18.32
CA GLN A 41 -3.41 8.66 -19.49
C GLN A 41 -4.75 8.01 -19.10
N LEU A 42 -4.86 7.41 -17.92
CA LEU A 42 -6.10 6.78 -17.47
C LEU A 42 -7.18 7.82 -17.10
N PRO A 43 -8.48 7.48 -17.19
CA PRO A 43 -9.54 8.27 -16.57
C PRO A 43 -9.40 8.35 -15.04
N PHE A 44 -9.91 9.42 -14.41
CA PHE A 44 -9.74 9.69 -12.98
C PHE A 44 -10.08 8.48 -12.08
N LEU A 45 -11.23 7.85 -12.28
CA LEU A 45 -11.66 6.70 -11.47
C LEU A 45 -10.70 5.49 -11.60
N LYS A 46 -10.11 5.29 -12.78
CA LYS A 46 -9.09 4.25 -12.98
C LYS A 46 -7.79 4.62 -12.26
N LYS A 47 -7.38 5.90 -12.29
CA LYS A 47 -6.20 6.36 -11.51
C LYS A 47 -6.37 6.06 -10.02
N VAL A 48 -7.54 6.37 -9.46
CA VAL A 48 -7.85 6.10 -8.05
C VAL A 48 -7.87 4.60 -7.79
N LYS A 49 -8.48 3.80 -8.67
CA LYS A 49 -8.54 2.33 -8.54
C LYS A 49 -7.16 1.67 -8.49
N ILE A 50 -6.22 2.15 -9.30
CA ILE A 50 -4.84 1.65 -9.36
C ILE A 50 -4.05 2.09 -8.12
N ASN A 51 -4.06 3.38 -7.79
CA ASN A 51 -3.23 3.91 -6.69
C ASN A 51 -3.79 3.65 -5.29
N PHE A 52 -5.09 3.39 -5.16
CA PHE A 52 -5.73 3.42 -3.86
C PHE A 52 -6.65 2.21 -3.62
N ASN A 53 -6.62 1.73 -2.39
CA ASN A 53 -7.49 0.68 -1.90
C ASN A 53 -8.38 1.23 -0.79
N PHE A 54 -9.66 1.40 -1.12
CA PHE A 54 -10.66 1.91 -0.20
C PHE A 54 -10.82 1.02 1.04
N PHE A 55 -10.79 -0.30 0.88
CA PHE A 55 -10.92 -1.22 2.02
C PHE A 55 -9.70 -1.13 2.94
N ALA A 56 -8.50 -1.05 2.38
CA ALA A 56 -7.30 -0.87 3.20
C ALA A 56 -7.29 0.49 3.93
N PHE A 57 -7.89 1.53 3.35
CA PHE A 57 -8.00 2.81 4.04
C PHE A 57 -8.87 2.74 5.31
N PHE A 58 -10.03 2.09 5.27
CA PHE A 58 -10.93 2.00 6.42
C PHE A 58 -10.59 0.86 7.38
N PHE A 59 -10.07 -0.26 6.86
CA PHE A 59 -9.83 -1.49 7.62
C PHE A 59 -8.35 -1.81 7.84
N GLY A 60 -7.46 -0.93 7.37
CA GLY A 60 -6.02 -0.87 7.65
C GLY A 60 -5.36 -2.23 7.94
N PRO A 61 -4.81 -2.42 9.16
CA PRO A 61 -4.11 -3.64 9.52
C PRO A 61 -4.91 -4.93 9.33
N VAL A 62 -6.20 -4.92 9.68
CA VAL A 62 -7.06 -6.11 9.61
C VAL A 62 -7.19 -6.59 8.17
N TYR A 63 -7.38 -5.67 7.23
CA TYR A 63 -7.49 -6.00 5.81
C TYR A 63 -6.18 -6.57 5.25
N LEU A 64 -5.03 -6.03 5.62
CA LEU A 64 -3.74 -6.56 5.15
C LEU A 64 -3.44 -7.95 5.72
N PHE A 65 -3.89 -8.27 6.94
CA PHE A 65 -3.81 -9.64 7.46
C PHE A 65 -4.67 -10.61 6.65
N ILE A 66 -5.91 -10.22 6.33
CA ILE A 66 -6.80 -11.04 5.48
C ILE A 66 -6.16 -11.30 4.11
N MET A 67 -5.47 -10.32 3.54
CA MET A 67 -4.75 -10.46 2.27
C MET A 67 -3.42 -11.23 2.38
N GLY A 68 -3.01 -11.63 3.58
CA GLY A 68 -1.75 -12.33 3.83
C GLY A 68 -0.51 -11.46 3.71
N LEU A 69 -0.62 -10.14 3.75
CA LEU A 69 0.49 -9.18 3.66
C LEU A 69 1.18 -8.94 5.02
N TRP A 70 1.26 -9.98 5.85
CA TRP A 70 1.58 -9.87 7.28
C TRP A 70 2.96 -9.26 7.57
N LYS A 71 4.02 -9.59 6.82
CA LYS A 71 5.38 -9.02 7.02
C LYS A 71 5.39 -7.49 6.89
N LYS A 72 4.92 -6.97 5.75
CA LYS A 72 4.81 -5.52 5.50
C LYS A 72 3.88 -4.87 6.52
N ASN A 73 2.77 -5.53 6.86
CA ASN A 73 1.81 -5.04 7.86
C ASN A 73 2.46 -4.85 9.24
N LEU A 74 3.22 -5.82 9.72
CA LEU A 74 3.95 -5.72 10.99
C LEU A 74 4.95 -4.56 10.99
N CYS A 75 5.67 -4.34 9.88
CA CYS A 75 6.55 -3.18 9.74
C CYS A 75 5.78 -1.85 9.79
N ILE A 76 4.63 -1.75 9.12
CA ILE A 76 3.79 -0.53 9.17
C ILE A 76 3.31 -0.30 10.61
N ILE A 77 2.83 -1.33 11.30
CA ILE A 77 2.40 -1.22 12.71
C ILE A 77 3.54 -0.76 13.61
N ALA A 78 4.74 -1.32 13.45
CA ALA A 78 5.91 -0.88 14.22
C ALA A 78 6.22 0.61 13.97
N ILE A 79 6.24 1.05 12.71
CA ILE A 79 6.42 2.45 12.33
C ILE A 79 5.32 3.33 12.94
N MET A 80 4.07 2.89 12.88
CA MET A 80 2.93 3.61 13.47
C MET A 80 3.13 3.85 14.96
N ILE A 81 3.55 2.82 15.71
CA ILE A 81 3.81 2.92 17.15
C ILE A 81 4.94 3.92 17.41
N VAL A 82 6.09 3.78 16.74
CA VAL A 82 7.24 4.66 16.94
C VAL A 82 6.88 6.12 16.64
N VAL A 83 6.24 6.38 15.50
CA VAL A 83 5.87 7.75 15.10
C VAL A 83 4.81 8.34 16.03
N SER A 84 3.82 7.55 16.46
CA SER A 84 2.78 8.03 17.38
C SER A 84 3.35 8.37 18.75
N VAL A 85 4.24 7.54 19.28
CA VAL A 85 4.92 7.80 20.56
C VAL A 85 5.81 9.05 20.45
N ALA A 86 6.61 9.16 19.39
CA ALA A 86 7.45 10.33 19.18
C ALA A 86 6.63 11.62 19.04
N LEU A 87 5.52 11.58 18.29
CA LEU A 87 4.63 12.72 18.15
C LEU A 87 4.04 13.12 19.51
N ASN A 88 3.56 12.18 20.31
CA ASN A 88 3.01 12.46 21.65
C ASN A 88 4.05 13.11 22.57
N ILE A 89 5.27 12.60 22.62
CA ILE A 89 6.36 13.19 23.41
C ILE A 89 6.62 14.64 23.00
N VAL A 90 6.68 14.92 21.68
CA VAL A 90 6.91 16.28 21.17
C VAL A 90 5.74 17.19 21.51
N MET A 91 4.50 16.73 21.32
CA MET A 91 3.32 17.54 21.62
C MET A 91 3.22 17.89 23.10
N ASP A 92 3.51 16.93 23.98
CA ASP A 92 3.51 17.14 25.44
C ASP A 92 4.63 18.07 25.88
N MET A 93 5.84 17.93 25.32
CA MET A 93 7.00 18.75 25.65
C MET A 93 6.79 20.25 25.34
N PHE A 94 6.06 20.56 24.27
CA PHE A 94 5.80 21.93 23.83
C PHE A 94 4.39 22.43 24.18
N GLU A 95 3.64 21.69 24.98
CA GLU A 95 2.24 21.99 25.34
C GLU A 95 1.40 22.35 24.10
N PHE A 96 1.56 21.57 23.03
CA PHE A 96 1.03 21.93 21.73
C PHE A 96 -0.50 21.95 21.74
N ARG A 97 -1.07 23.16 21.59
CA ARG A 97 -2.52 23.42 21.67
C ARG A 97 -3.39 22.52 20.77
N TYR A 98 -2.85 22.02 19.66
CA TYR A 98 -3.58 21.20 18.68
C TYR A 98 -3.15 19.73 18.68
N ALA A 99 -2.72 19.20 19.83
CA ALA A 99 -2.21 17.83 19.94
C ALA A 99 -3.21 16.76 19.46
N LYS A 100 -4.50 16.98 19.74
CA LYS A 100 -5.57 16.05 19.35
C LYS A 100 -5.78 16.04 17.83
N GLU A 101 -5.76 17.20 17.21
CA GLU A 101 -5.89 17.38 15.76
C GLU A 101 -4.68 16.77 15.04
N ALA A 102 -3.47 17.01 15.55
CA ALA A 102 -2.25 16.40 15.04
C ALA A 102 -2.30 14.87 15.12
N SER A 103 -2.76 14.31 16.24
CA SER A 103 -2.95 12.86 16.40
C SER A 103 -3.98 12.30 15.41
N SER A 104 -5.08 13.03 15.20
CA SER A 104 -6.14 12.64 14.26
C SER A 104 -5.65 12.68 12.80
N ALA A 105 -4.90 13.73 12.45
CA ALA A 105 -4.27 13.86 11.14
C ALA A 105 -3.24 12.75 10.88
N LEU A 106 -2.46 12.37 11.90
CA LEU A 106 -1.53 11.24 11.81
C LEU A 106 -2.27 9.92 11.57
N GLY A 107 -3.39 9.68 12.29
CA GLY A 107 -4.24 8.51 12.04
C GLY A 107 -4.77 8.46 10.60
N PHE A 108 -5.25 9.60 10.08
CA PHE A 108 -5.67 9.70 8.68
C PHE A 108 -4.52 9.46 7.69
N ALA A 109 -3.32 9.93 8.00
CA ALA A 109 -2.13 9.68 7.20
C ALA A 109 -1.78 8.19 7.14
N PHE A 110 -1.87 7.47 8.26
CA PHE A 110 -1.65 6.01 8.28
C PHE A 110 -2.72 5.23 7.52
N ASN A 111 -3.99 5.61 7.65
CA ASN A 111 -5.06 5.01 6.85
C ASN A 111 -4.82 5.25 5.35
N SER A 112 -4.43 6.47 4.98
CA SER A 112 -4.06 6.82 3.60
C SER A 112 -2.85 6.03 3.11
N LEU A 113 -1.89 5.76 3.99
CA LEU A 113 -0.74 4.91 3.70
C LEU A 113 -1.21 3.48 3.38
N TYR A 114 -2.02 2.84 4.23
CA TYR A 114 -2.58 1.52 3.94
C TYR A 114 -3.31 1.47 2.59
N GLY A 115 -4.12 2.50 2.31
CA GLY A 115 -4.81 2.65 1.03
C GLY A 115 -3.86 2.64 -0.17
N GLN A 116 -2.73 3.35 -0.10
CA GLN A 116 -1.76 3.48 -1.19
C GLN A 116 -0.88 2.24 -1.37
N LEU A 117 -0.48 1.60 -0.26
CA LEU A 117 0.46 0.47 -0.27
C LEU A 117 -0.15 -0.82 -0.81
N THR A 118 -1.41 -1.05 -0.49
CA THR A 118 -2.00 -2.41 -0.56
C THR A 118 -2.04 -2.97 -1.98
N ASN A 119 -2.37 -2.16 -2.98
CA ASN A 119 -2.58 -2.68 -4.33
C ASN A 119 -1.27 -3.24 -4.93
N TYR A 120 -0.17 -2.50 -4.79
CA TYR A 120 1.12 -2.91 -5.32
C TYR A 120 1.75 -4.01 -4.47
N ALA A 121 1.66 -3.92 -3.13
CA ALA A 121 2.13 -4.97 -2.25
C ALA A 121 1.46 -6.33 -2.51
N TYR A 122 0.16 -6.32 -2.83
CA TYR A 122 -0.56 -7.54 -3.18
C TYR A 122 -0.16 -8.09 -4.55
N TYR A 123 0.10 -7.21 -5.52
CA TYR A 123 0.68 -7.62 -6.81
C TYR A 123 2.04 -8.31 -6.65
N LEU A 124 2.95 -7.74 -5.85
CA LEU A 124 4.25 -8.36 -5.57
C LEU A 124 4.07 -9.76 -4.98
N LYS A 125 3.18 -9.91 -4.00
CA LYS A 125 2.89 -11.21 -3.37
C LYS A 125 2.30 -12.22 -4.37
N GLU A 126 1.23 -11.86 -5.05
CA GLU A 126 0.44 -12.84 -5.85
C GLU A 126 1.02 -13.10 -7.24
N VAL A 127 1.67 -12.11 -7.86
CA VAL A 127 2.17 -12.22 -9.24
C VAL A 127 3.67 -12.47 -9.26
N LYS A 128 4.43 -11.85 -8.35
CA LYS A 128 5.90 -12.01 -8.29
C LYS A 128 6.35 -13.03 -7.25
N GLY A 129 5.48 -13.48 -6.35
CA GLY A 129 5.85 -14.35 -5.23
C GLY A 129 6.70 -13.62 -4.18
N GLU A 130 6.75 -12.28 -4.23
CA GLU A 130 7.62 -11.46 -3.40
C GLU A 130 6.86 -10.96 -2.17
N GLN A 131 7.24 -11.48 -1.01
CA GLN A 131 6.70 -11.03 0.29
C GLN A 131 7.84 -10.64 1.24
N GLY A 132 8.38 -9.44 1.03
CA GLY A 132 9.43 -8.83 1.85
C GLY A 132 8.93 -8.08 3.10
N TRP A 133 9.87 -7.61 3.91
CA TRP A 133 9.60 -6.81 5.11
C TRP A 133 9.47 -5.32 4.84
N ASN A 134 10.08 -4.80 3.76
CA ASN A 134 9.99 -3.39 3.40
C ASN A 134 8.54 -3.04 2.99
N PRO A 135 7.78 -2.25 3.78
CA PRO A 135 6.41 -1.90 3.41
C PRO A 135 6.36 -0.88 2.28
N PHE A 136 7.49 -0.22 1.97
CA PHE A 136 7.61 0.83 0.97
C PHE A 136 8.21 0.36 -0.37
N GLU A 137 8.31 -0.95 -0.55
CA GLU A 137 8.88 -1.56 -1.75
C GLU A 137 8.19 -1.08 -3.03
N GLY A 138 9.01 -0.58 -3.97
CA GLY A 138 8.57 -0.07 -5.27
C GLY A 138 7.76 1.22 -5.23
N LEU A 139 7.76 1.95 -4.11
CA LEU A 139 7.10 3.26 -4.01
C LEU A 139 8.02 4.43 -4.32
N ARG A 140 7.41 5.52 -4.76
CA ARG A 140 8.08 6.81 -4.93
C ARG A 140 7.17 7.94 -4.51
N TRP A 141 7.53 8.56 -3.40
CA TRP A 141 6.93 9.76 -2.83
C TRP A 141 7.46 10.97 -3.60
#